data_AF-A0A2T9K4P6-F1
#
_entry.id   AF-A0A2T9K4P6-F1
#
_cell.length_a   1.000
_cell.length_b   1.000
_cell.length_c   1.000
_cell.angle_alpha   90.00
_cell.angle_beta   90.00
_cell.angle_gamma   90.00
#
_symmetry.space_group_name_H-M   'P 1'
#
loop_
_entity.id
_entity.type
_entity.pdbx_description
1 polymer ?
#
loop_
_entity_poly.entity_id
_entity_poly.type
_entity_poly.pdbx_seq_one_letter_code
_entity_poly.pdbx_strand_id
1 'polypeptide(L)'
;MTRLYGWLPLCLALGLTQAALAGEAHDEWRHVPARGATTARAEMVREGFPPIFVASCEAPKVLKFVFSTKGDDEPDPRRWSAGSYLDIDLILTEPGVDREERLVMKGQLKRGSITGRLTLTPVLARHIASASMIALYAENGPTNNFDGGEARALRRLVLECAGEPVSRPAQ
;
A
#
# COMPACT_ATOMS: atom_id res chain seq x y z
N MET A 1 42.20 3.87 60.57
CA MET A 1 42.94 4.02 59.30
C MET A 1 42.65 2.78 58.46
N THR A 2 41.78 2.91 57.46
CA THR A 2 41.47 1.79 56.55
C THR A 2 41.23 2.35 55.15
N ARG A 3 42.05 1.88 54.22
CA ARG A 3 42.02 2.03 52.76
C ARG A 3 41.99 0.56 52.31
N LEU A 4 41.08 0.07 51.46
CA LEU A 4 41.07 0.29 50.02
C LEU A 4 40.06 -0.63 49.29
N TYR A 5 39.70 -0.19 48.07
CA TYR A 5 39.25 -0.93 46.87
C TYR A 5 37.93 -1.74 46.86
N GLY A 6 36.99 -1.24 46.05
CA GLY A 6 35.95 -2.01 45.35
C GLY A 6 35.49 -1.18 44.14
N TRP A 7 36.19 -1.27 43.01
CA TRP A 7 35.75 -1.99 41.81
C TRP A 7 34.39 -1.50 41.26
N LEU A 8 34.47 -0.66 40.22
CA LEU A 8 33.36 -0.25 39.37
C LEU A 8 32.70 -1.47 38.70
N PRO A 9 31.38 -1.69 38.83
CA PRO A 9 30.65 -2.47 37.86
C PRO A 9 30.25 -1.56 36.69
N LEU A 10 31.06 -1.63 35.63
CA LEU A 10 30.65 -1.80 34.24
C LEU A 10 29.18 -1.43 33.90
N CYS A 11 28.89 -0.13 33.75
CA CYS A 11 27.73 0.32 32.99
C CYS A 11 27.99 0.07 31.49
N LEU A 12 27.71 -1.14 31.01
CA LEU A 12 27.74 -1.46 29.58
C LEU A 12 26.43 -2.11 29.15
N ALA A 13 25.59 -1.27 28.55
CA ALA A 13 24.82 -1.53 27.35
C ALA A 13 24.20 -2.94 27.19
N LEU A 14 22.97 -3.08 27.67
CA LEU A 14 21.96 -3.93 27.03
C LEU A 14 20.72 -3.07 26.69
N GLY A 15 20.98 -1.94 26.03
CA GLY A 15 20.00 -1.30 25.14
C GLY A 15 20.12 -1.92 23.76
N LEU A 16 19.91 -3.24 23.65
CA LEU A 16 19.90 -3.95 22.39
C LEU A 16 18.45 -4.13 21.93
N THR A 17 18.01 -3.12 21.19
CA THR A 17 17.37 -3.28 19.87
C THR A 17 16.19 -4.26 19.78
N GLN A 18 15.02 -3.78 20.17
CA GLN A 18 13.86 -3.96 19.29
C GLN A 18 13.68 -2.68 18.46
N ALA A 19 14.67 -2.41 17.62
CA ALA A 19 14.40 -1.72 16.36
C ALA A 19 13.67 -2.74 15.49
N ALA A 20 12.38 -2.96 15.78
CA ALA A 20 11.50 -3.70 14.90
C ALA A 20 11.37 -2.86 13.62
N LEU A 21 12.21 -3.18 12.64
CA LEU A 21 12.06 -2.86 11.22
C LEU A 21 11.34 -1.53 10.95
N ALA A 22 11.86 -0.43 11.49
CA ALA A 22 11.78 0.83 10.78
C ALA A 22 12.80 0.75 9.64
N GLY A 23 12.57 -0.16 8.70
CA GLY A 23 13.09 0.04 7.35
C GLY A 23 12.62 1.43 6.97
N GLU A 24 13.52 2.26 6.41
CA GLU A 24 13.16 3.57 5.88
C GLU A 24 11.79 3.43 5.22
N ALA A 25 10.79 4.14 5.74
CA ALA A 25 9.41 3.90 5.38
C ALA A 25 9.22 4.40 3.94
N HIS A 26 9.60 3.57 2.98
CA HIS A 26 9.57 3.90 1.57
C HIS A 26 8.10 3.98 1.18
N ASP A 27 7.63 5.17 0.81
CA ASP A 27 6.29 5.34 0.25
C ASP A 27 6.38 5.17 -1.26
N GLU A 28 5.97 4.00 -1.74
CA GLU A 28 5.92 3.72 -3.18
C GLU A 28 4.74 4.41 -3.85
N TRP A 29 3.86 5.09 -3.11
CA TRP A 29 2.69 5.74 -3.67
C TRP A 29 2.89 7.24 -3.88
N ARG A 30 2.71 7.66 -5.14
CA ARG A 30 2.68 9.06 -5.53
C ARG A 30 1.25 9.55 -5.72
N HIS A 31 0.89 10.65 -5.07
CA HIS A 31 -0.40 11.30 -5.27
C HIS A 31 -0.37 12.21 -6.51
N VAL A 32 -1.35 12.03 -7.39
CA VAL A 32 -1.58 12.90 -8.55
C VAL A 32 -2.93 13.60 -8.36
N PRO A 33 -2.93 14.93 -8.11
CA PRO A 33 -4.17 15.66 -7.87
C PRO A 33 -5.03 15.74 -9.14
N ALA A 34 -6.34 15.90 -8.95
CA ALA A 34 -7.27 16.17 -10.04
C ALA A 34 -6.84 17.42 -10.84
N ARG A 35 -6.89 17.33 -12.17
CA ARG A 35 -6.66 18.47 -13.09
C ARG A 35 -7.68 18.44 -14.22
N GLY A 36 -8.42 19.53 -14.40
CA GLY A 36 -9.48 19.62 -15.41
C GLY A 36 -10.51 18.51 -15.25
N ALA A 37 -10.73 17.71 -16.30
CA ALA A 37 -11.69 16.60 -16.30
C ALA A 37 -11.16 15.28 -15.70
N THR A 38 -9.93 15.25 -15.18
CA THR A 38 -9.34 14.04 -14.59
C THR A 38 -9.57 13.98 -13.09
N THR A 39 -9.90 12.79 -12.57
CA THR A 39 -10.03 12.55 -11.13
C THR A 39 -8.67 12.42 -10.47
N ALA A 40 -8.60 12.70 -9.16
CA ALA A 40 -7.42 12.44 -8.36
C ALA A 40 -7.08 10.94 -8.41
N ARG A 41 -5.79 10.63 -8.34
CA ARG A 41 -5.29 9.26 -8.37
C ARG A 41 -4.03 9.08 -7.54
N ALA A 42 -3.78 7.86 -7.13
CA ALA A 42 -2.56 7.43 -6.47
C ALA A 42 -1.89 6.40 -7.38
N GLU A 43 -0.59 6.56 -7.59
CA GLU A 43 0.21 5.74 -8.49
C GLU A 43 1.29 5.03 -7.68
N MET A 44 1.37 3.71 -7.75
CA MET A 44 2.46 2.94 -7.16
C MET A 44 3.65 2.99 -8.12
N VAL A 45 4.69 3.73 -7.74
CA VAL A 45 5.87 4.03 -8.54
C VAL A 45 7.05 3.21 -8.04
N ARG A 46 7.62 2.38 -8.93
CA ARG A 46 8.95 1.77 -8.74
C ARG A 46 9.96 2.55 -9.58
N GLU A 47 11.13 2.84 -9.03
CA GLU A 47 12.17 3.60 -9.73
C GLU A 47 12.50 2.97 -11.09
N GLY A 48 12.49 3.76 -12.16
CA GLY A 48 12.79 3.29 -13.52
C GLY A 48 11.63 2.58 -14.25
N PHE A 49 10.47 2.40 -13.63
CA PHE A 49 9.32 1.72 -14.24
C PHE A 49 8.07 2.61 -14.30
N PRO A 50 7.18 2.41 -15.29
CA PRO A 50 5.84 2.99 -15.25
C PRO A 50 5.08 2.50 -14.02
N PRO A 51 4.07 3.24 -13.53
CA PRO A 51 3.26 2.79 -12.40
C PRO A 51 2.60 1.45 -12.68
N ILE A 52 2.82 0.48 -11.80
CA ILE A 52 2.28 -0.87 -11.91
C ILE A 52 0.83 -0.90 -11.43
N PHE A 53 0.53 -0.16 -10.36
CA PHE A 53 -0.82 0.10 -9.90
C PHE A 53 -1.20 1.57 -9.99
N VAL A 54 -2.42 1.82 -10.45
CA VAL A 54 -3.05 3.14 -10.42
C VAL A 54 -4.42 3.03 -9.76
N ALA A 55 -4.58 3.69 -8.62
CA ALA A 55 -5.86 3.85 -7.94
C ALA A 55 -6.48 5.20 -8.33
N SER A 56 -7.77 5.25 -8.63
CA SER A 56 -8.49 6.49 -8.96
C SER A 56 -9.92 6.45 -8.43
N CYS A 57 -10.50 7.60 -8.14
CA CYS A 57 -11.92 7.67 -7.77
C CYS A 57 -12.82 7.66 -9.01
N GLU A 58 -13.81 6.77 -9.01
CA GLU A 58 -14.97 6.77 -9.91
C GLU A 58 -16.22 7.19 -9.12
N ALA A 59 -17.09 7.98 -9.76
CA ALA A 59 -18.29 8.49 -9.10
C ALA A 59 -19.44 7.45 -9.11
N PRO A 60 -20.22 7.34 -8.04
CA PRO A 60 -19.96 7.84 -6.68
C PRO A 60 -19.22 6.81 -5.80
N LYS A 61 -18.14 7.25 -5.13
CA LYS A 61 -17.41 6.51 -4.07
C LYS A 61 -16.88 5.14 -4.45
N VAL A 62 -16.45 4.96 -5.70
CA VAL A 62 -15.82 3.72 -6.15
C VAL A 62 -14.32 3.96 -6.30
N LEU A 63 -13.52 3.20 -5.56
CA LEU A 63 -12.08 3.16 -5.77
C LEU A 63 -11.80 2.15 -6.89
N LYS A 64 -11.36 2.64 -8.04
CA LYS A 64 -10.88 1.80 -9.15
C LYS A 64 -9.39 1.60 -9.00
N PHE A 65 -8.95 0.34 -9.03
CA PHE A 65 -7.56 -0.04 -9.19
C PHE A 65 -7.32 -0.57 -10.60
N VAL A 66 -6.27 -0.10 -11.25
CA VAL A 66 -5.77 -0.62 -12.51
C VAL A 66 -4.38 -1.19 -12.26
N PHE A 67 -4.23 -2.49 -12.49
CA PHE A 67 -2.95 -3.18 -12.52
C PHE A 67 -2.48 -3.28 -13.98
N SER A 68 -1.28 -2.83 -14.27
CA SER A 68 -0.67 -2.96 -15.60
C SER A 68 0.83 -3.23 -15.50
N THR A 69 1.28 -4.35 -16.06
CA THR A 69 2.70 -4.67 -16.22
C THR A 69 3.22 -4.00 -17.49
N LYS A 70 3.51 -2.71 -17.42
CA LYS A 70 4.15 -1.98 -18.52
C LYS A 70 5.67 -2.10 -18.36
N GLY A 71 6.20 -3.28 -18.61
CA GLY A 71 7.64 -3.56 -18.62
C GLY A 71 7.89 -4.90 -19.29
N ASP A 72 8.99 -5.03 -20.03
CA ASP A 72 9.33 -6.23 -20.79
C ASP A 72 9.63 -7.46 -19.88
N ASP A 73 9.81 -7.23 -18.57
CA ASP A 73 10.22 -8.23 -17.58
C ASP A 73 9.09 -8.72 -16.66
N GLU A 74 7.87 -8.18 -16.77
CA GLU A 74 6.73 -8.58 -15.93
C GLU A 74 5.67 -9.35 -16.74
N PRO A 75 5.05 -10.40 -16.17
CA PRO A 75 4.11 -11.24 -16.91
C PRO A 75 2.87 -10.44 -17.34
N ASP A 76 2.72 -10.26 -18.66
CA ASP A 76 1.58 -9.60 -19.29
C ASP A 76 0.25 -10.25 -18.89
N PRO A 77 -0.71 -9.50 -18.31
CA PRO A 77 -2.04 -9.99 -17.93
C PRO A 77 -2.81 -10.75 -19.01
N ARG A 78 -2.47 -10.50 -20.29
CA ARG A 78 -3.07 -11.19 -21.44
C ARG A 78 -2.63 -12.65 -21.58
N ARG A 79 -1.51 -13.04 -20.95
CA ARG A 79 -0.92 -14.38 -21.04
C ARG A 79 -1.39 -15.31 -19.92
N TRP A 80 -2.13 -14.80 -18.94
CA TRP A 80 -2.68 -15.60 -17.87
C TRP A 80 -3.79 -16.51 -18.38
N SER A 81 -3.79 -17.75 -17.90
CA SER A 81 -4.69 -18.79 -18.37
C SER A 81 -6.16 -18.41 -18.14
N ALA A 82 -7.05 -18.79 -19.05
CA ALA A 82 -8.49 -18.69 -18.86
C ALA A 82 -8.90 -19.64 -17.70
N GLY A 83 -8.99 -19.11 -16.49
CA GLY A 83 -9.10 -19.86 -15.24
C GLY A 83 -8.27 -19.27 -14.10
N SER A 84 -7.30 -18.41 -14.42
CA SER A 84 -6.60 -17.57 -13.45
C SER A 84 -7.58 -16.61 -12.77
N TYR A 85 -7.51 -16.51 -11.45
CA TYR A 85 -8.25 -15.51 -10.69
C TYR A 85 -7.66 -14.14 -10.99
N LEU A 86 -8.37 -13.33 -11.78
CA LEU A 86 -8.00 -11.96 -12.14
C LEU A 86 -8.28 -10.98 -10.99
N ASP A 87 -8.20 -11.44 -9.75
CA ASP A 87 -8.53 -10.63 -8.59
C ASP A 87 -7.39 -9.65 -8.29
N ILE A 88 -7.75 -8.47 -7.82
CA ILE A 88 -6.83 -7.54 -7.18
C ILE A 88 -7.17 -7.54 -5.70
N ASP A 89 -6.21 -7.92 -4.86
CA ASP A 89 -6.37 -7.92 -3.42
C ASP A 89 -5.68 -6.69 -2.84
N LEU A 90 -6.42 -5.91 -2.08
CA LEU A 90 -5.86 -4.89 -1.20
C LEU A 90 -5.66 -5.52 0.17
N ILE A 91 -4.41 -5.67 0.57
CA ILE A 91 -3.99 -6.35 1.78
C ILE A 91 -3.68 -5.30 2.83
N LEU A 92 -4.40 -5.35 3.95
CA LEU A 92 -4.23 -4.45 5.08
C LEU A 92 -3.57 -5.22 6.23
N THR A 93 -2.44 -4.72 6.71
CA THR A 93 -1.69 -5.33 7.82
C THR A 93 -1.56 -4.35 8.98
N GLU A 94 -1.78 -4.85 10.20
CA GLU A 94 -1.58 -4.12 11.46
C GLU A 94 -0.33 -4.67 12.20
N PRO A 95 0.61 -3.82 12.66
CA PRO A 95 1.81 -4.24 13.35
C PRO A 95 1.46 -4.83 14.71
N GLY A 96 2.11 -5.95 15.04
CA GLY A 96 1.91 -6.64 16.32
C GLY A 96 0.64 -7.49 16.39
N VAL A 97 -0.10 -7.60 15.28
CA VAL A 97 -1.21 -8.53 15.14
C VAL A 97 -0.94 -9.41 13.92
N ASP A 98 -0.91 -10.73 14.07
CA ASP A 98 -0.80 -11.69 12.95
C ASP A 98 -2.11 -11.75 12.13
N ARG A 99 -2.77 -10.61 11.94
CA ARG A 99 -4.04 -10.50 11.23
C ARG A 99 -3.83 -9.68 9.96
N GLU A 100 -4.03 -10.38 8.86
CA GLU A 100 -4.07 -9.83 7.52
C GLU A 100 -5.55 -9.76 7.08
N GLU A 101 -5.99 -8.60 6.61
CA GLU A 101 -7.30 -8.46 5.97
C GLU A 101 -7.13 -8.29 4.46
N ARG A 102 -7.84 -9.12 3.69
CA ARG A 102 -7.82 -9.08 2.22
C ARG A 102 -9.15 -8.55 1.69
N LEU A 103 -9.09 -7.38 1.07
CA LEU A 103 -10.21 -6.83 0.32
C LEU A 103 -10.08 -7.25 -1.14
N VAL A 104 -10.78 -8.31 -1.51
CA VAL A 104 -10.74 -8.92 -2.84
C VAL A 104 -11.62 -8.16 -3.81
N MET A 105 -11.01 -7.60 -4.86
CA MET A 105 -11.72 -6.95 -5.96
C MET A 105 -11.71 -7.85 -7.18
N LYS A 106 -12.89 -8.31 -7.61
CA LYS A 106 -13.03 -9.09 -8.85
C LYS A 106 -12.59 -8.24 -10.04
N GLY A 107 -11.44 -8.57 -10.60
CA GLY A 107 -10.84 -7.79 -11.66
C GLY A 107 -11.40 -8.13 -13.02
N GLN A 108 -11.49 -7.11 -13.86
CA GLN A 108 -11.88 -7.23 -15.26
C GLN A 108 -10.65 -7.07 -16.14
N LEU A 109 -10.36 -8.09 -16.97
CA LEU A 109 -9.31 -7.97 -17.98
C LEU A 109 -9.66 -6.89 -18.99
N LYS A 110 -8.72 -5.97 -19.20
CA LYS A 110 -8.69 -4.96 -20.26
C LYS A 110 -7.39 -5.13 -21.04
N ARG A 111 -7.26 -4.42 -22.16
CA ARG A 111 -6.09 -4.54 -23.07
C ARG A 111 -4.78 -4.23 -22.31
N GLY A 112 -4.11 -5.28 -21.83
CA GLY A 112 -2.85 -5.20 -21.07
C GLY A 112 -3.01 -4.75 -19.60
N SER A 113 -4.18 -4.93 -18.99
CA SER A 113 -4.38 -4.58 -17.58
C SER A 113 -5.52 -5.36 -16.92
N ILE A 114 -5.49 -5.48 -15.59
CA ILE A 114 -6.68 -5.81 -14.79
C ILE A 114 -7.25 -4.52 -14.22
N THR A 115 -8.58 -4.41 -14.20
CA THR A 115 -9.29 -3.37 -13.45
C THR A 115 -10.14 -3.95 -12.34
N GLY A 116 -9.79 -3.68 -11.09
CA GLY A 116 -10.61 -3.98 -9.90
C GLY A 116 -11.37 -2.74 -9.43
N ARG A 117 -12.51 -2.94 -8.76
CA ARG A 117 -13.31 -1.86 -8.17
C ARG A 117 -13.75 -2.22 -6.76
N LEU A 118 -13.66 -1.24 -5.87
CA LEU A 118 -14.11 -1.33 -4.49
C LEU A 118 -15.06 -0.17 -4.18
N THR A 119 -16.30 -0.48 -3.83
CA THR A 119 -17.24 0.53 -3.35
C THR A 119 -16.88 0.93 -1.91
N LEU A 120 -16.64 2.21 -1.69
CA LEU A 120 -16.25 2.74 -0.38
C LEU A 120 -17.48 3.12 0.44
N THR A 121 -17.61 2.49 1.60
CA THR A 121 -18.38 3.04 2.72
C THR A 121 -17.47 3.96 3.55
N PRO A 122 -18.03 4.92 4.33
CA PRO A 122 -17.22 5.73 5.25
C PRO A 122 -16.38 4.90 6.22
N VAL A 123 -16.93 3.76 6.70
CA VAL A 123 -16.23 2.86 7.62
C VAL A 123 -15.05 2.18 6.93
N LEU A 124 -15.27 1.63 5.72
CA LEU A 124 -14.21 0.98 4.95
C LEU A 124 -13.11 1.95 4.55
N ALA A 125 -13.48 3.19 4.18
CA ALA A 125 -12.52 4.23 3.83
C ALA A 125 -11.60 4.57 5.00
N ARG A 126 -12.16 4.74 6.21
CA ARG A 126 -11.36 4.98 7.41
C ARG A 126 -10.49 3.78 7.76
N HIS A 127 -11.00 2.56 7.63
CA HIS A 127 -10.25 1.33 7.88
C HIS A 127 -9.01 1.22 6.98
N ILE A 128 -9.19 1.40 5.68
CA ILE A 128 -8.06 1.43 4.72
C ILE A 128 -7.10 2.57 5.05
N ALA A 129 -7.60 3.76 5.39
CA ALA A 129 -6.76 4.91 5.71
C ALA A 129 -5.92 4.71 6.99
N SER A 130 -6.41 3.92 7.96
CA SER A 130 -5.73 3.63 9.22
C SER A 130 -4.85 2.38 9.21
N ALA A 131 -4.93 1.52 8.18
CA ALA A 131 -4.08 0.34 8.05
C ALA A 131 -2.61 0.73 8.16
N SER A 132 -1.77 -0.05 8.82
CA SER A 132 -0.38 0.36 9.04
C SER A 132 0.51 0.11 7.84
N MET A 133 0.33 -1.04 7.19
CA MET A 133 0.89 -1.33 5.87
C MET A 133 -0.24 -1.64 4.89
N ILE A 134 -0.06 -1.22 3.65
CA ILE A 134 -0.99 -1.51 2.56
C ILE A 134 -0.21 -2.13 1.41
N ALA A 135 -0.42 -3.42 1.20
CA ALA A 135 0.10 -4.13 0.06
C ALA A 135 -0.97 -4.33 -1.02
N LEU A 136 -0.54 -4.44 -2.26
CA LEU A 136 -1.39 -4.82 -3.38
C LEU A 136 -0.89 -6.11 -3.99
N TYR A 137 -1.86 -6.95 -4.32
CA TYR A 137 -1.62 -8.24 -4.94
C TYR A 137 -2.52 -8.40 -6.15
N ALA A 138 -1.95 -8.82 -7.28
CA ALA A 138 -2.71 -9.15 -8.50
C ALA A 138 -2.33 -10.56 -8.98
N GLU A 139 -3.32 -11.45 -9.09
CA GLU A 139 -3.18 -12.87 -9.48
C GLU A 139 -2.41 -13.79 -8.50
N ASN A 140 -2.71 -15.10 -8.52
CA ASN A 140 -2.02 -16.20 -7.84
C ASN A 140 -0.53 -16.36 -8.25
N GLY A 141 0.38 -15.64 -7.59
CA GLY A 141 1.81 -15.94 -7.51
C GLY A 141 2.55 -15.03 -6.52
N PRO A 142 3.50 -15.51 -5.71
CA PRO A 142 4.21 -14.70 -4.70
C PRO A 142 5.03 -13.53 -5.28
N THR A 143 5.31 -13.55 -6.59
CA THR A 143 6.04 -12.50 -7.32
C THR A 143 5.22 -11.23 -7.56
N ASN A 144 3.93 -11.23 -7.24
CA ASN A 144 3.01 -10.14 -7.55
C ASN A 144 2.52 -9.40 -6.30
N ASN A 145 3.20 -9.58 -5.16
CA ASN A 145 2.96 -8.77 -3.97
C ASN A 145 3.81 -7.50 -4.02
N PHE A 146 3.18 -6.36 -3.81
CA PHE A 146 3.82 -5.05 -3.78
C PHE A 146 3.46 -4.40 -2.46
N ASP A 147 4.44 -4.31 -1.55
CA ASP A 147 4.19 -3.97 -0.15
C ASP A 147 3.71 -2.53 0.07
N GLY A 148 3.89 -1.62 -0.91
CA GLY A 148 3.34 -0.26 -0.93
C GLY A 148 3.81 0.68 0.18
N GLY A 149 4.44 0.15 1.23
CA GLY A 149 4.95 0.85 2.39
C GLY A 149 3.89 1.67 3.11
N GLU A 150 4.21 2.95 3.40
CA GLU A 150 3.30 3.85 4.13
C GLU A 150 2.03 4.17 3.33
N ALA A 151 2.09 4.12 2.00
CA ALA A 151 0.97 4.34 1.09
C ALA A 151 0.18 5.64 1.33
N ARG A 152 0.85 6.75 1.67
CA ARG A 152 0.17 8.00 2.10
C ARG A 152 -0.74 8.54 1.01
N ALA A 153 -0.28 8.49 -0.23
CA ALA A 153 -1.06 8.94 -1.38
C ALA A 153 -2.33 8.10 -1.60
N LEU A 154 -2.28 6.79 -1.38
CA LEU A 154 -3.45 5.92 -1.48
C LEU A 154 -4.45 6.22 -0.37
N ARG A 155 -4.00 6.33 0.89
CA ARG A 155 -4.86 6.69 2.03
C ARG A 155 -5.58 8.01 1.79
N ARG A 156 -4.84 9.01 1.31
CA ARG A 156 -5.40 10.30 0.94
C ARG A 156 -6.49 10.15 -0.11
N LEU A 157 -6.21 9.44 -1.21
CA LEU A 157 -7.19 9.21 -2.28
C LEU A 157 -8.45 8.51 -1.77
N VAL A 158 -8.30 7.51 -0.90
CA VAL A 158 -9.43 6.76 -0.31
C VAL A 158 -10.35 7.70 0.45
N LEU A 159 -9.80 8.58 1.30
CA LEU A 159 -10.57 9.57 2.05
C LEU A 159 -11.24 10.58 1.12
N GLU A 160 -10.51 11.14 0.14
CA GLU A 160 -11.06 12.06 -0.86
C GLU A 160 -12.23 11.40 -1.63
N CYS A 161 -12.07 10.14 -2.03
CA CYS A 161 -13.09 9.42 -2.80
C CYS A 161 -14.34 9.08 -1.98
N ALA A 162 -14.18 8.84 -0.68
CA ALA A 162 -15.30 8.59 0.23
C ALA A 162 -16.04 9.88 0.64
N GLY A 163 -15.45 11.05 0.39
CA GLY A 163 -15.93 12.34 0.86
C GLY A 163 -15.61 12.60 2.34
N GLU A 164 -14.57 11.94 2.86
CA GLU A 164 -14.11 12.12 4.23
C GLU A 164 -13.12 13.30 4.33
N PRO A 165 -13.01 13.96 5.49
CA PRO A 165 -12.03 15.03 5.68
C PRO A 165 -10.60 14.52 5.50
N VAL A 166 -9.82 15.20 4.67
CA VAL A 166 -8.38 14.97 4.53
C VAL A 166 -7.65 16.05 5.34
N SER A 167 -7.06 15.66 6.46
CA SER A 167 -6.20 16.59 7.23
C SER A 167 -5.01 16.98 6.36
N ARG A 168 -4.83 18.29 6.13
CA ARG A 168 -3.60 18.79 5.49
C ARG A 168 -2.43 18.51 6.44
N PRO A 169 -1.28 17.99 5.96
CA PRO A 169 -0.09 17.97 6.78
C PRO A 169 0.24 19.41 7.19
N ALA A 170 0.56 19.62 8.47
CA ALA A 170 1.08 20.89 8.95
C ALA A 170 2.31 21.23 8.10
N GLN A 171 2.30 22.43 7.51
CA GLN A 171 3.44 22.97 6.75
C GLN A 171 4.57 23.34 7.70
#